data_AF-A0AAE0TZK0-F1
#
_entry.id   AF-A0AAE0TZK0-F1
#
_cell.length_a   1.000
_cell.length_b   1.000
_cell.length_c   1.000
_cell.angle_alpha   90.00
_cell.angle_beta   90.00
_cell.angle_gamma   90.00
#
_symmetry.space_group_name_H-M   'P 1'
#
loop_
_entity.id
_entity.type
_entity.pdbx_description
1 polymer ?
#
loop_
_entity_poly.entity_id
_entity_poly.type
_entity_poly.pdbx_seq_one_letter_code
_entity_poly.pdbx_strand_id
1 'polypeptide(L)'
;MPEAEYRRSATDSSASDRIGCCHHEHYGKLFPSGCGVDVFAANHDGETALHLIAERSQRAGLGHDKALFEATMAKGLDPLQEDNLGRSALDVASACEKIYIVAVSMGKRS
;
A
#
# COMPACT_ATOMS: atom_id res chain seq x y z
N MET A 1 -45.58 -9.94 -38.57
CA MET A 1 -44.28 -10.61 -38.64
C MET A 1 -43.35 -9.93 -37.65
N PRO A 2 -42.91 -10.60 -36.57
CA PRO A 2 -42.02 -10.03 -35.58
C PRO A 2 -40.56 -10.22 -36.03
N GLU A 3 -39.81 -9.13 -36.18
CA GLU A 3 -38.37 -9.23 -36.45
C GLU A 3 -37.62 -9.51 -35.15
N ALA A 4 -36.99 -10.68 -35.12
CA ALA A 4 -36.08 -11.12 -34.08
C ALA A 4 -34.76 -10.36 -34.21
N GLU A 5 -34.62 -9.25 -33.49
CA GLU A 5 -33.32 -8.59 -33.32
C GLU A 5 -32.63 -9.17 -32.07
N TYR A 6 -31.94 -10.28 -32.30
CA TYR A 6 -30.87 -10.82 -31.47
C TYR A 6 -29.74 -9.79 -31.37
N ARG A 7 -29.85 -8.84 -30.45
CA ARG A 7 -28.78 -7.88 -30.18
C ARG A 7 -27.84 -8.45 -29.14
N ARG A 8 -26.88 -9.22 -29.66
CA ARG A 8 -25.52 -9.50 -29.15
C ARG A 8 -25.27 -8.98 -27.73
N SER A 9 -25.16 -9.89 -26.76
CA SER A 9 -24.47 -9.64 -25.50
C SER A 9 -23.03 -9.26 -25.83
N ALA A 10 -22.80 -7.96 -26.03
CA ALA A 10 -21.48 -7.39 -26.05
C ALA A 10 -20.91 -7.66 -24.65
N THR A 11 -19.84 -8.45 -24.63
CA THR A 11 -18.92 -8.55 -23.52
C THR A 11 -18.54 -7.12 -23.13
N ASP A 12 -19.11 -6.63 -22.03
CA ASP A 12 -18.55 -5.47 -21.35
C ASP A 12 -17.29 -5.96 -20.62
N SER A 13 -16.28 -6.24 -21.44
CA SER A 13 -14.88 -6.23 -21.05
C SER A 13 -14.51 -4.76 -20.89
N SER A 14 -15.10 -4.09 -19.90
CA SER A 14 -14.72 -2.75 -19.46
C SER A 14 -14.07 -2.93 -18.09
N ALA A 15 -12.76 -3.20 -18.08
CA ALA A 15 -11.75 -2.15 -17.95
C ALA A 15 -11.78 -1.54 -16.54
N SER A 16 -10.98 -2.15 -15.67
CA SER A 16 -10.22 -1.47 -14.60
C SER A 16 -10.96 -0.71 -13.48
N ASP A 17 -12.28 -0.77 -13.38
CA ASP A 17 -13.03 0.03 -12.39
C ASP A 17 -13.41 -0.73 -11.09
N ARG A 18 -12.63 -1.76 -10.73
CA ARG A 18 -12.77 -2.48 -9.44
C ARG A 18 -11.42 -2.68 -8.77
N ILE A 19 -10.61 -1.62 -8.73
CA ILE A 19 -9.33 -1.62 -8.03
C ILE A 19 -9.63 -1.52 -6.52
N GLY A 20 -10.15 -2.60 -5.97
CA GLY A 20 -10.11 -2.85 -4.53
C GLY A 20 -8.64 -2.85 -4.10
N CYS A 21 -8.34 -2.24 -2.96
CA CYS A 21 -6.99 -2.09 -2.42
C CYS A 21 -6.34 -3.46 -2.15
N CYS A 22 -5.81 -4.07 -3.21
CA CYS A 22 -5.42 -5.46 -3.23
C CYS A 22 -4.28 -5.76 -2.24
N HIS A 23 -3.43 -4.81 -1.89
CA HIS A 23 -2.35 -5.04 -0.92
C HIS A 23 -2.84 -5.13 0.54
N HIS A 24 -3.81 -4.31 0.95
CA HIS A 24 -4.34 -4.38 2.32
C HIS A 24 -5.13 -5.67 2.55
N GLU A 25 -5.98 -6.03 1.58
CA GLU A 25 -6.76 -7.27 1.66
C GLU A 25 -5.87 -8.52 1.57
N HIS A 26 -4.84 -8.53 0.72
CA HIS A 26 -3.90 -9.65 0.67
C HIS A 26 -3.04 -9.74 1.94
N TYR A 27 -2.64 -8.61 2.53
CA TYR A 27 -1.93 -8.61 3.80
C TYR A 27 -2.77 -9.29 4.89
N GLY A 28 -4.06 -8.97 5.01
CA GLY A 28 -4.95 -9.63 5.97
C GLY A 28 -5.16 -11.12 5.70
N LYS A 29 -5.15 -11.54 4.43
CA LYS A 29 -5.25 -12.97 4.04
C LYS A 29 -3.97 -13.76 4.33
N LEU A 30 -2.81 -13.16 4.08
CA LEU A 30 -1.50 -13.79 4.30
C LEU A 30 -1.10 -13.79 5.76
N PHE A 31 -1.51 -12.76 6.51
CA PHE A 31 -1.14 -12.54 7.90
C PHE A 31 -2.38 -12.40 8.80
N PRO A 32 -3.14 -13.49 9.00
CA PRO A 32 -4.28 -13.49 9.91
C PRO A 32 -3.84 -13.25 11.36
N SER A 33 -4.78 -12.78 12.18
CA SER A 33 -4.60 -12.58 13.63
C SER A 33 -4.16 -13.88 14.30
N GLY A 34 -2.88 -13.95 14.72
CA GLY A 34 -2.30 -15.16 15.33
C GLY A 34 -1.25 -15.88 14.49
N CYS A 35 -0.92 -15.40 13.28
CA CYS A 35 0.16 -15.99 12.46
C CYS A 35 1.58 -15.74 13.01
N GLY A 36 1.74 -15.02 14.13
CA GLY A 36 3.03 -14.74 14.73
C GLY A 36 3.90 -13.77 13.93
N VAL A 37 3.36 -13.09 12.91
CA VAL A 37 4.10 -12.08 12.17
C VAL A 37 4.32 -10.85 13.03
N ASP A 38 5.59 -10.58 13.27
CA ASP A 38 6.04 -9.37 13.93
C ASP A 38 6.19 -8.26 12.89
N VAL A 39 5.26 -7.29 12.94
CA VAL A 39 5.26 -6.14 12.04
C VAL A 39 6.33 -5.12 12.44
N PHE A 40 6.83 -5.20 13.68
CA PHE A 40 7.87 -4.32 14.21
C PHE A 40 9.28 -4.84 13.95
N ALA A 41 9.42 -6.02 13.34
CA ALA A 41 10.72 -6.55 12.96
C ALA A 41 11.41 -5.62 11.96
N ALA A 42 12.70 -5.38 12.19
CA ALA A 42 13.59 -4.70 11.27
C ALA A 42 14.49 -5.73 10.57
N ASN A 43 14.90 -5.46 9.34
CA ASN A 43 15.89 -6.27 8.64
C ASN A 43 17.32 -6.00 9.16
N HIS A 44 18.33 -6.63 8.54
CA HIS A 44 19.74 -6.43 8.91
C HIS A 44 20.23 -4.99 8.72
N ASP A 45 19.58 -4.23 7.83
CA ASP A 45 19.86 -2.83 7.55
C ASP A 45 19.09 -1.87 8.49
N GLY A 46 18.34 -2.41 9.47
CA GLY A 46 17.54 -1.61 10.40
C GLY A 46 16.23 -1.10 9.79
N GLU A 47 15.91 -1.51 8.57
CA GLU A 47 14.71 -1.09 7.87
C GLU A 47 13.48 -1.85 8.39
N THR A 48 12.50 -1.09 8.87
CA THR A 48 11.18 -1.60 9.24
C THR A 48 10.28 -1.83 8.03
N ALA A 49 9.12 -2.46 8.24
CA ALA A 49 8.12 -2.62 7.19
C ALA A 49 7.75 -1.31 6.48
N LEU A 50 7.77 -0.16 7.18
CA LEU A 50 7.47 1.15 6.58
C LEU A 50 8.52 1.61 5.57
N HIS A 51 9.80 1.32 5.79
CA HIS A 51 10.88 1.63 4.84
C HIS A 51 10.68 0.86 3.53
N LEU A 52 10.40 -0.44 3.63
CA LEU A 52 10.15 -1.29 2.48
C LEU A 52 8.91 -0.86 1.71
N ILE A 53 7.84 -0.45 2.40
CA ILE A 53 6.63 0.07 1.74
C ILE A 53 6.93 1.39 1.02
N ALA A 54 7.77 2.25 1.61
CA ALA A 54 8.19 3.52 1.03
C ALA A 54 9.09 3.36 -0.21
N GLU A 55 9.98 2.36 -0.21
CA GLU A 55 10.91 2.09 -1.32
C GLU A 55 10.24 1.43 -2.54
N ARG A 56 9.08 0.78 -2.36
CA ARG A 56 8.42 0.02 -3.44
C ARG A 56 8.15 0.88 -4.68
N SER A 57 8.65 0.41 -5.82
CA SER A 57 8.46 1.06 -7.11
C SER A 57 6.97 1.24 -7.47
N GLN A 58 6.62 2.39 -8.07
CA GLN A 58 5.24 2.77 -8.48
C GLN A 58 4.57 1.85 -9.51
N ARG A 59 5.18 0.71 -9.85
CA ARG A 59 4.60 -0.29 -10.75
C ARG A 59 3.30 -0.88 -10.20
N ALA A 60 3.13 -0.89 -8.89
CA ALA A 60 1.84 -1.16 -8.27
C ALA A 60 1.06 0.16 -8.19
N GLY A 61 -0.09 0.24 -8.85
CA GLY A 61 -0.86 1.46 -9.11
C GLY A 61 -0.96 2.46 -7.94
N LEU A 62 -1.10 3.74 -8.33
CA LEU A 62 -1.18 4.90 -7.45
C LEU A 62 -2.19 4.67 -6.29
N GLY A 63 -1.73 4.79 -5.05
CA GLY A 63 -2.57 4.79 -3.85
C GLY A 63 -2.62 3.48 -3.04
N HIS A 64 -2.17 2.35 -3.57
CA HIS A 64 -2.18 1.08 -2.82
C HIS A 64 -1.21 1.07 -1.64
N ASP A 65 -0.01 1.61 -1.85
CA ASP A 65 1.02 1.64 -0.82
C ASP A 65 0.63 2.58 0.32
N LYS A 66 -0.18 3.62 0.04
CA LYS A 66 -0.73 4.53 1.07
C LYS A 66 -1.58 3.78 2.09
N ALA A 67 -2.53 2.97 1.63
CA ALA A 67 -3.42 2.22 2.52
C ALA A 67 -2.66 1.19 3.37
N LEU A 68 -1.65 0.53 2.79
CA LEU A 68 -0.79 -0.39 3.51
C LEU A 68 0.07 0.35 4.55
N PHE A 69 0.64 1.50 4.18
CA PHE A 69 1.41 2.36 5.08
C PHE A 69 0.56 2.84 6.26
N GLU A 70 -0.65 3.36 6.00
CA GLU A 70 -1.60 3.79 7.03
C GLU A 70 -2.02 2.63 7.95
N ALA A 71 -2.31 1.45 7.39
CA ALA A 71 -2.63 0.27 8.19
C ALA A 71 -1.46 -0.20 9.07
N THR A 72 -0.24 -0.01 8.60
CA THR A 72 0.99 -0.38 9.32
C THR A 72 1.30 0.63 10.44
N MET A 73 1.13 1.92 10.17
CA MET A 73 1.15 2.97 11.20
C MET A 73 0.05 2.76 12.26
N ALA A 74 -1.16 2.36 11.84
CA ALA A 74 -2.25 2.08 12.76
C ALA A 74 -1.97 0.89 13.69
N LYS A 75 -1.06 -0.02 13.32
CA LYS A 75 -0.55 -1.07 14.20
C LYS A 75 0.47 -0.56 15.22
N GLY A 76 0.99 0.66 15.05
CA GLY A 76 1.90 1.32 15.98
C GLY A 76 3.33 1.49 15.46
N LEU A 77 3.61 1.20 14.20
CA LEU A 77 4.95 1.49 13.64
C LEU A 77 5.15 3.00 13.51
N ASP A 78 6.33 3.45 13.90
CA ASP A 78 6.73 4.84 13.80
C ASP A 78 7.34 5.12 12.41
N PRO A 79 6.74 6.00 11.58
CA PRO A 79 7.31 6.40 10.30
C PRO A 79 8.60 7.21 10.44
N LEU A 80 8.92 7.71 11.64
CA LEU A 80 10.15 8.43 11.96
C LEU A 80 11.26 7.52 12.49
N GLN A 81 11.00 6.23 12.68
CA GLN A 81 12.05 5.29 13.07
C GLN A 81 13.13 5.27 11.99
N GLU A 82 14.38 5.45 12.40
CA GLU A 82 15.54 5.49 11.50
C GLU A 82 16.09 4.08 11.24
N ASP A 83 16.53 3.84 10.02
CA ASP A 83 17.36 2.70 9.63
C ASP A 83 18.82 2.86 10.10
N ASN A 84 19.68 1.87 9.83
CA ASN A 84 21.10 1.93 10.20
C ASN A 84 21.88 3.04 9.47
N LEU A 85 21.31 3.64 8.43
CA LEU A 85 21.88 4.76 7.68
C LEU A 85 21.35 6.11 8.18
N GLY A 86 20.50 6.13 9.21
CA GLY A 86 19.88 7.35 9.75
C GLY A 86 18.78 7.91 8.84
N ARG A 87 18.18 7.08 7.98
CA ARG A 87 17.06 7.47 7.12
C ARG A 87 15.78 6.96 7.74
N SER A 88 14.75 7.78 7.79
CA SER A 88 13.40 7.36 8.16
C SER A 88 12.64 6.83 6.94
N ALA A 89 11.51 6.16 7.20
CA ALA A 89 10.61 5.74 6.12
C ALA A 89 10.11 6.94 5.27
N LEU A 90 10.04 8.14 5.86
CA LEU A 90 9.70 9.37 5.15
C LEU A 90 10.83 9.86 4.24
N ASP A 91 12.08 9.74 4.67
CA ASP A 91 13.23 10.10 3.85
C ASP A 91 13.33 9.21 2.62
N VAL A 92 13.13 7.90 2.81
CA VAL A 92 13.04 6.93 1.71
C VAL A 92 11.86 7.24 0.79
N ALA A 93 10.67 7.52 1.34
CA ALA A 93 9.50 7.89 0.54
C ALA A 93 9.73 9.18 -0.27
N SER A 94 10.42 10.16 0.31
CA SER A 94 10.77 11.41 -0.35
C SER A 94 11.73 11.17 -1.53
N ALA A 95 12.77 10.34 -1.32
CA ALA A 95 13.71 9.96 -2.37
C ALA A 95 13.04 9.17 -3.51
N CYS A 96 11.99 8.39 -3.20
CA CYS A 96 11.22 7.61 -4.18
C CYS A 96 10.03 8.38 -4.79
N GLU A 97 9.92 9.69 -4.56
CA GLU A 97 8.82 10.56 -5.04
C GLU A 97 7.42 10.06 -4.63
N LYS A 98 7.32 9.41 -3.47
CA LYS A 98 6.07 8.91 -2.86
C LYS A 98 5.39 10.00 -2.05
N ILE A 99 5.01 11.08 -2.74
CA ILE A 99 4.45 12.30 -2.14
C ILE A 99 3.22 11.97 -1.28
N TYR A 100 2.42 10.97 -1.65
CA TYR A 100 1.26 10.53 -0.89
C TYR A 100 1.60 9.86 0.45
N ILE A 101 2.73 9.16 0.58
CA ILE A 101 3.19 8.59 1.86
C ILE A 101 3.69 9.72 2.76
N VAL A 102 4.49 10.64 2.21
CA VAL A 102 4.99 11.82 2.93
C VAL A 102 3.83 12.71 3.41
N ALA A 103 2.81 12.89 2.57
CA ALA A 103 1.62 13.67 2.90
C ALA A 103 0.80 13.07 4.07
N VAL A 104 0.75 11.75 4.21
CA VAL A 104 0.04 11.09 5.32
C VAL A 104 0.64 11.49 6.68
N SER A 105 1.96 11.56 6.78
CA SER A 105 2.62 11.96 8.03
C SER A 105 2.58 13.47 8.27
N MET A 106 2.63 14.29 7.21
CA MET A 106 2.58 15.76 7.34
C MET A 106 1.17 16.31 7.65
N GLY A 107 0.10 15.55 7.34
CA GLY A 107 -1.29 15.98 7.48
C GLY A 107 -1.91 15.84 8.88
N LYS A 108 -1.19 15.30 9.87
CA LYS A 108 -1.68 15.15 11.26
C LYS A 108 -1.05 16.19 12.19
N ARG A 109 -1.40 17.47 12.01
CA ARG A 109 -1.11 18.53 12.98
C ARG A 109 -2.44 18.96 13.61
N SER A 110 -2.79 18.35 14.74
CA SER A 110 -3.84 18.85 15.65
C SER A 110 -3.22 19.67 16.75
#